data_AF-A0A928XHT1-F1
#
_entry.id   AF-A0A928XHT1-F1
#
_cell.length_a   1.000
_cell.length_b   1.000
_cell.length_c   1.000
_cell.angle_alpha   90.00
_cell.angle_beta   90.00
_cell.angle_gamma   90.00
#
_symmetry.space_group_name_H-M   'P 1'
#
loop_
_entity.id
_entity.type
_entity.pdbx_description
1 polymer ?
#
loop_
_entity_poly.entity_id
_entity_poly.type
_entity_poly.pdbx_seq_one_letter_code
_entity_poly.pdbx_strand_id
1 'polypeptide(L)'
;MVVREEGIKQRLKELDEILQELSKYRQVSRAEVDSSLSQRWIIERGLIAAASVIFDIADHILAGHFGYYAETYESRKIVRFIAMRRS
;
A
#
# COMPACT_ATOMS: atom_id res chain seq x y z
N MET A 1 -22.21 -4.39 2.47
CA MET A 1 -21.78 -3.68 1.25
C MET A 1 -21.19 -4.72 0.31
N VAL A 2 -21.75 -4.91 -0.89
CA VAL A 2 -21.30 -5.96 -1.83
C VAL A 2 -19.89 -5.62 -2.31
N VAL A 3 -18.95 -6.54 -2.05
CA VAL A 3 -17.58 -6.51 -2.56
C VAL A 3 -17.66 -6.46 -4.08
N ARG A 4 -17.32 -5.32 -4.69
CA ARG A 4 -17.18 -5.26 -6.15
C ARG A 4 -15.73 -5.59 -6.45
N GLU A 5 -15.50 -6.77 -6.99
CA GLU A 5 -14.21 -7.24 -7.53
C GLU A 5 -13.51 -6.15 -8.36
N GLU A 6 -14.29 -5.38 -9.10
CA GLU A 6 -13.87 -4.21 -9.88
C GLU A 6 -13.17 -3.12 -9.04
N GLY A 7 -13.60 -2.88 -7.81
CA GLY A 7 -12.96 -1.91 -6.91
C GLY A 7 -11.59 -2.35 -6.39
N ILE A 8 -11.35 -3.66 -6.29
CA ILE A 8 -10.04 -4.22 -5.96
C ILE A 8 -9.14 -4.21 -7.19
N LYS A 9 -9.66 -4.60 -8.37
CA LYS A 9 -8.91 -4.54 -9.63
C LYS A 9 -8.43 -3.12 -9.94
N GLN A 10 -9.27 -2.11 -9.71
CA GLN A 10 -8.89 -0.71 -9.93
C GLN A 10 -7.74 -0.28 -9.02
N ARG A 11 -7.77 -0.66 -7.74
CA ARG A 11 -6.69 -0.36 -6.78
C ARG A 11 -5.41 -1.12 -7.10
N LEU A 12 -5.51 -2.38 -7.56
CA LEU A 12 -4.32 -3.12 -8.01
C LEU A 12 -3.69 -2.48 -9.24
N LYS A 13 -4.50 -1.95 -10.16
CA LYS A 13 -4.00 -1.20 -11.32
C LYS A 13 -3.28 0.08 -10.88
N GLU A 14 -3.89 0.84 -9.96
CA GLU A 14 -3.28 2.05 -9.38
C GLU A 14 -1.94 1.72 -8.68
N LEU A 15 -1.89 0.62 -7.92
CA LEU A 15 -0.66 0.16 -7.29
C LEU A 15 0.43 -0.17 -8.32
N ASP A 16 0.07 -0.84 -9.42
CA ASP A 16 1.02 -1.16 -10.49
C ASP A 16 1.59 0.11 -11.13
N GLU A 17 0.76 1.12 -11.40
CA GLU A 17 1.18 2.42 -11.94
C GLU A 17 2.17 3.12 -10.98
N ILE A 18 1.89 3.12 -9.67
CA ILE A 18 2.80 3.70 -8.66
C ILE A 18 4.13 2.93 -8.63
N LEU A 19 4.09 1.59 -8.68
CA LEU A 19 5.30 0.77 -8.66
C LEU A 19 6.14 0.94 -9.93
N GLN A 20 5.50 1.13 -11.09
CA GLN A 20 6.20 1.45 -12.34
C GLN A 20 6.95 2.78 -12.22
N GLU A 21 6.33 3.82 -11.66
CA GLU A 21 7.00 5.10 -11.43
C GLU A 21 8.16 4.99 -10.42
N LEU A 22 7.96 4.27 -9.31
CA LEU A 22 9.01 4.02 -8.32
C LEU A 22 10.17 3.17 -8.89
N SER A 23 9.90 2.27 -9.83
CA SER A 23 10.92 1.41 -10.43
C SER A 23 12.02 2.19 -11.15
N LYS A 24 11.71 3.40 -11.64
CA LYS A 24 12.66 4.33 -12.28
C LYS A 24 13.78 4.74 -11.33
N TYR A 25 13.53 4.68 -10.01
CA TYR A 25 14.48 5.05 -8.98
C TYR A 25 15.21 3.86 -8.34
N ARG A 26 14.98 2.63 -8.83
CA ARG A 26 15.52 1.39 -8.23
C ARG A 26 17.04 1.33 -8.21
N GLN A 27 17.71 1.97 -9.16
CA GLN A 27 19.17 1.97 -9.30
C GLN A 27 19.83 3.23 -8.73
N VAL A 28 19.04 4.17 -8.19
CA VAL A 28 19.58 5.41 -7.63
C VAL A 28 20.29 5.10 -6.32
N SER A 29 21.54 5.54 -6.20
CA SER A 29 22.32 5.38 -4.99
C SER A 29 21.77 6.27 -3.87
N ARG A 30 22.03 5.89 -2.62
CA ARG A 30 21.61 6.69 -1.46
C ARG A 30 22.18 8.11 -1.50
N ALA A 31 23.43 8.26 -1.96
CA ALA A 31 24.07 9.58 -2.09
C ALA A 31 23.36 10.47 -3.12
N GLU A 32 22.88 9.90 -4.23
CA GLU A 32 22.12 10.65 -5.24
C GLU A 32 20.77 11.10 -4.68
N VAL A 33 20.05 10.22 -3.97
CA VAL A 33 18.79 10.58 -3.29
C VAL A 33 19.00 11.69 -2.26
N ASP A 34 20.06 11.61 -1.45
CA ASP A 34 20.34 12.61 -0.40
C ASP A 34 20.76 13.97 -0.99
N SER A 35 21.34 13.98 -2.19
CA SER A 35 21.74 15.19 -2.90
C SER A 35 20.59 15.92 -3.62
N SER A 36 19.42 15.27 -3.78
CA SER A 36 18.28 15.82 -4.50
C SER A 36 17.00 15.73 -3.69
N LEU A 37 16.62 16.86 -3.06
CA LEU A 37 15.37 16.98 -2.31
C LEU A 37 14.15 16.56 -3.14
N SER A 38 14.13 16.92 -4.43
CA SER A 38 13.05 16.57 -5.35
C SER A 38 12.95 15.06 -5.56
N GLN A 39 14.07 14.36 -5.81
CA GLN A 39 14.05 12.91 -5.97
C GLN A 39 13.62 12.21 -4.68
N ARG A 40 14.15 12.66 -3.55
CA ARG A 40 13.77 12.14 -2.24
C ARG A 40 12.27 12.27 -1.99
N TRP A 41 11.68 13.43 -2.26
CA TRP A 41 10.24 13.64 -2.09
C TRP A 41 9.40 12.78 -3.04
N ILE A 42 9.84 12.59 -4.29
CA ILE A 42 9.13 11.71 -5.24
C ILE A 42 9.12 10.27 -4.72
N ILE A 43 10.27 9.76 -4.27
CA ILE A 43 10.40 8.40 -3.73
C ILE A 43 9.56 8.26 -2.44
N GLU A 44 9.70 9.18 -1.49
CA GLU A 44 8.96 9.14 -0.22
C GLU A 44 7.44 9.20 -0.46
N ARG A 45 6.95 10.10 -1.32
CA ARG A 45 5.51 10.20 -1.62
C ARG A 45 5.00 9.00 -2.40
N GLY A 46 5.77 8.47 -3.34
CA GLY A 46 5.41 7.25 -4.06
C GLY A 46 5.28 6.05 -3.11
N LEU A 47 6.20 5.90 -2.16
CA LEU A 47 6.14 4.83 -1.15
C LEU A 47 4.91 4.98 -0.23
N ILE A 48 4.62 6.20 0.22
CA ILE A 48 3.42 6.48 1.04
C ILE A 48 2.14 6.16 0.25
N ALA A 49 2.08 6.53 -1.03
CA ALA A 49 0.94 6.24 -1.90
C ALA A 49 0.76 4.72 -2.06
N ALA A 50 1.82 3.98 -2.40
CA ALA A 50 1.79 2.53 -2.54
C ALA A 50 1.31 1.84 -1.26
N ALA A 51 1.85 2.24 -0.10
CA ALA A 51 1.42 1.71 1.19
C ALA A 51 -0.07 1.97 1.47
N SER A 52 -0.55 3.17 1.13
CA SER A 52 -1.97 3.53 1.31
C SER A 52 -2.89 2.65 0.46
N VAL A 53 -2.54 2.41 -0.80
CA VAL A 53 -3.31 1.53 -1.70
C VAL A 53 -3.31 0.08 -1.20
N ILE A 54 -2.18 -0.41 -0.67
CA ILE A 54 -2.09 -1.75 -0.06
C ILE A 54 -3.03 -1.86 1.15
N PHE A 55 -3.04 -0.85 2.03
CA PHE A 55 -3.97 -0.84 3.17
C PHE A 55 -5.42 -0.81 2.73
N ASP A 56 -5.75 0.00 1.74
CA ASP A 56 -7.07 0.07 1.16
C ASP A 56 -7.54 -1.29 0.63
N ILE A 57 -6.69 -2.00 -0.13
CA ILE A 57 -6.99 -3.34 -0.64
C ILE A 57 -7.17 -4.33 0.52
N ALA A 58 -6.29 -4.28 1.53
CA ALA A 58 -6.37 -5.16 2.69
C ALA A 58 -7.68 -4.94 3.47
N ASP A 59 -8.06 -3.69 3.72
CA ASP A 59 -9.30 -3.32 4.39
C ASP A 59 -10.53 -3.80 3.59
N HIS A 60 -10.49 -3.68 2.26
CA HIS A 60 -11.56 -4.20 1.39
C HIS A 60 -11.70 -5.73 1.47
N ILE A 61 -10.59 -6.46 1.46
CA ILE A 61 -10.59 -7.93 1.60
C ILE A 61 -11.12 -8.33 2.99
N LEU A 62 -10.65 -7.65 4.03
CA LEU A 62 -11.02 -7.94 5.42
C LEU A 62 -12.50 -7.66 5.69
N ALA A 63 -13.01 -6.50 5.28
CA ALA A 63 -14.41 -6.15 5.42
C ALA A 63 -15.32 -7.05 4.58
N GLY A 64 -14.88 -7.38 3.36
CA GLY A 64 -15.63 -8.20 2.42
C GLY A 64 -15.72 -9.68 2.80
N HIS A 65 -14.65 -10.25 3.34
CA HIS A 65 -14.54 -11.68 3.59
C HIS A 65 -14.79 -12.06 5.06
N PHE A 66 -14.58 -11.13 6.00
CA PHE A 66 -14.69 -11.41 7.43
C PHE A 66 -15.72 -10.52 8.16
N GLY A 67 -16.32 -9.53 7.48
CA GLY A 67 -17.28 -8.61 8.11
C GLY A 67 -16.66 -7.70 9.18
N TYR A 68 -15.32 -7.63 9.26
CA TYR A 68 -14.61 -6.76 10.20
C TYR A 68 -14.41 -5.38 9.58
N TYR A 69 -14.94 -4.36 10.27
CA TYR A 69 -14.67 -2.96 9.97
C TYR A 69 -13.66 -2.46 11.01
N ALA A 70 -12.44 -2.13 10.58
CA ALA A 70 -11.47 -1.51 11.47
C ALA A 70 -11.82 -0.02 11.65
N GLU A 71 -12.43 0.34 12.78
CA GLU A 71 -12.90 1.72 13.03
C GLU A 71 -11.76 2.73 13.25
N THR A 72 -10.52 2.29 13.54
CA THR A 72 -9.41 3.21 13.89
C THR A 72 -8.03 2.76 13.38
N TYR A 73 -7.11 3.72 13.18
CA TYR A 73 -5.72 3.50 12.73
C TYR A 73 -4.94 2.55 13.66
N GLU A 74 -5.13 2.65 14.98
CA GLU A 74 -4.57 1.74 16.00
C GLU A 74 -5.12 0.31 15.90
N SER A 75 -6.33 0.15 15.34
CA SER A 75 -6.94 -1.16 15.09
C SER A 75 -6.36 -1.86 13.84
N ARG A 76 -5.53 -1.17 13.04
CA ARG A 76 -4.79 -1.76 11.90
C ARG A 76 -3.60 -2.65 12.33
N LYS A 77 -3.63 -3.24 13.53
CA LYS A 77 -2.73 -4.35 13.91
C LYS A 77 -3.12 -5.68 13.25
N ILE A 78 -3.91 -5.67 12.18
CA ILE A 78 -4.41 -6.87 11.49
C ILE A 78 -3.32 -7.57 10.68
N VAL A 79 -2.28 -6.86 10.22
CA VAL A 79 -1.08 -7.51 9.64
C VAL A 79 -0.46 -8.49 10.65
N ARG A 80 -0.52 -8.16 11.95
CA ARG A 80 -0.10 -9.07 13.04
C ARG A 80 -1.05 -10.26 13.18
N PHE A 81 -2.35 -10.08 12.98
CA PHE A 81 -3.34 -11.16 13.02
C PHE A 81 -3.17 -12.17 11.88
N ILE A 82 -2.85 -11.70 10.66
CA ILE A 82 -2.55 -12.56 9.51
C ILE A 82 -1.19 -13.26 9.69
N ALA A 83 -0.18 -12.57 10.24
CA ALA A 83 1.13 -13.17 10.52
C ALA A 83 1.11 -14.23 11.64
N MET A 84 0.21 -14.08 12.62
CA MET A 84 0.16 -14.91 13.83
C MET A 84 -0.71 -16.17 13.68
N ARG A 85 -1.49 -16.29 12.58
CA ARG A 85 -2.28 -17.50 12.28
C ARG A 85 -1.53 -18.58 11.47
N ARG A 86 -0.23 -18.37 11.22
CA ARG A 86 0.69 -19.33 10.58
C ARG A 86 1.71 -19.97 11.54
N SER A 87 1.56 -19.80 12.86
CA SER A 87 2.36 -20.53 13.87
C SER A 87 1.58 -21.70 14.46
#